data_AF-A2EZD7-F1
#
_entry.id   AF-A2EZD7-F1
#
_cell.length_a   1.000
_cell.length_b   1.000
_cell.length_c   1.000
_cell.angle_alpha   90.00
_cell.angle_beta   90.00
_cell.angle_gamma   90.00
#
_symmetry.space_group_name_H-M   'P 1'
#
loop_
_entity.id
_entity.type
_entity.pdbx_description
1 polymer ?
#
loop_
_entity_poly.entity_id
_entity_poly.type
_entity_poly.pdbx_seq_one_letter_code
_entity_poly.pdbx_strand_id
1 'polypeptide(L)'
;MHGRKKVPLDEAKKLEQKKAIAYIREEYEKVMDAQAHPEKINEVVESKTPILTRLDDFATCWNMRKKYFKEHATKEQLDIELEISENVIRSNPKSYWAFHHRRWCFEYMNITELDHEIQLCTLLLNADFRNFHAWRHRRWAVKRMGNKYEEELQNSYDFIQKDFSNYSAWHYRSQLPNLTDFKAELDIVQTCIYMDANDQSAWIYLRWLLNHEEIYNDAETLEQLESSIEELQEMEPNAKYVLLAQIWVLQKMKEVDQEKIAKITDKLVQLDPIRAPYYREITHTN
;
A
#
# COMPACT_ATOMS: atom_id res chain seq x y z
N MET A 1 9.82 3.47 14.08
CA MET A 1 9.55 2.43 15.11
C MET A 1 9.84 1.05 14.51
N HIS A 2 11.02 0.48 14.74
CA HIS A 2 11.39 -0.85 14.22
C HIS A 2 11.04 -1.96 15.25
N GLY A 3 10.51 -3.08 14.76
CA GLY A 3 10.21 -4.26 15.57
C GLY A 3 11.44 -4.75 16.32
N ARG A 4 11.37 -4.76 17.66
CA ARG A 4 12.49 -5.12 18.53
C ARG A 4 12.78 -6.62 18.44
N LYS A 5 14.00 -7.01 18.06
CA LYS A 5 14.48 -8.40 18.17
C LYS A 5 14.64 -8.79 19.65
N LYS A 6 13.97 -9.86 20.08
CA LYS A 6 14.09 -10.47 21.42
C LYS A 6 15.25 -11.47 21.48
N VAL A 7 16.47 -11.08 21.13
CA VAL A 7 17.65 -11.97 21.23
C VAL A 7 18.83 -11.21 21.85
N PRO A 8 19.59 -11.81 22.79
CA PRO A 8 20.82 -11.20 23.30
C PRO A 8 21.79 -10.92 22.14
N LEU A 9 22.29 -9.69 22.05
CA LEU A 9 23.32 -9.34 21.08
C LEU A 9 24.67 -9.93 21.50
N ASP A 10 25.37 -10.55 20.55
CA ASP A 10 26.78 -10.89 20.68
C ASP A 10 27.66 -9.62 20.84
N GLU A 11 28.90 -9.80 21.32
CA GLU A 11 29.81 -8.68 21.57
C GLU A 11 30.18 -7.90 20.30
N ALA A 12 30.27 -8.58 19.15
CA ALA A 12 30.55 -7.95 17.87
C ALA A 12 29.44 -6.98 17.46
N LYS A 13 28.17 -7.38 17.55
CA LYS A 13 27.01 -6.51 17.29
C LYS A 13 26.90 -5.37 18.29
N LYS A 14 27.26 -5.59 19.57
CA LYS A 14 27.32 -4.50 20.57
C LYS A 14 28.39 -3.46 20.19
N LEU A 15 29.55 -3.91 19.73
CA LEU A 15 30.62 -3.02 19.27
C LEU A 15 30.20 -2.25 18.01
N GLU A 16 29.58 -2.91 17.05
CA GLU A 16 29.03 -2.29 15.84
C GLU A 16 27.97 -1.23 16.18
N GLN A 17 27.03 -1.54 17.07
CA GLN A 17 26.04 -0.58 17.54
C GLN A 17 26.68 0.62 18.25
N LYS A 18 27.70 0.42 19.08
CA LYS A 18 28.43 1.52 19.73
C LYS A 18 29.10 2.43 18.70
N LYS A 19 29.75 1.85 17.68
CA LYS A 19 30.37 2.62 16.59
C LYS A 19 29.32 3.40 15.79
N ALA A 20 28.19 2.78 15.47
CA ALA A 20 27.09 3.45 14.78
C ALA A 20 26.50 4.62 15.60
N ILE A 21 26.31 4.43 16.92
CA ILE A 21 25.83 5.49 17.81
C ILE A 21 26.84 6.65 17.89
N ALA A 22 28.14 6.34 18.02
CA ALA A 22 29.18 7.37 18.06
C ALA A 22 29.20 8.20 16.78
N TYR A 23 29.16 7.54 15.62
CA TYR A 23 29.04 8.21 14.32
C TYR A 23 27.78 9.07 14.22
N ILE A 24 26.61 8.54 14.58
CA ILE A 24 25.35 9.30 14.55
C ILE A 24 25.45 10.55 15.44
N ARG A 25 26.05 10.44 16.62
CA ARG A 25 26.23 11.59 17.53
C ARG A 25 27.10 12.67 16.92
N GLU A 26 28.26 12.31 16.39
CA GLU A 26 29.20 13.25 15.76
C GLU A 26 28.53 13.99 14.59
N GLU A 27 27.88 13.26 13.68
CA GLU A 27 27.21 13.87 12.54
C GLU A 27 25.96 14.67 12.93
N TYR A 28 25.27 14.25 13.99
CA TYR A 28 24.13 15.00 14.54
C TYR A 28 24.58 16.36 15.07
N GLU A 29 25.69 16.39 15.82
CA GLU A 29 26.28 17.62 16.34
C GLU A 29 26.66 18.59 15.21
N LYS A 30 27.25 18.09 14.11
CA LYS A 30 27.56 18.92 12.93
C LYS A 30 26.32 19.56 12.32
N VAL A 31 25.23 18.79 12.16
CA VAL A 31 23.96 19.33 11.62
C VAL A 31 23.35 20.36 12.57
N MET A 32 23.37 20.11 13.87
CA MET A 32 22.82 21.05 14.86
C MET A 32 23.66 22.33 14.99
N ASP A 33 24.98 22.21 14.87
CA ASP A 33 25.90 23.36 14.81
C ASP A 33 25.63 24.21 13.57
N ALA A 34 25.50 23.60 12.39
CA ALA A 34 25.13 24.31 11.15
C ALA A 34 23.70 24.90 11.19
N GLN A 35 22.80 24.38 12.02
CA GLN A 35 21.50 25.00 12.24
C GLN A 35 21.62 26.34 12.98
N ALA A 36 22.55 26.45 13.92
CA ALA A 36 22.83 27.69 14.66
C ALA A 36 23.73 28.66 13.87
N HIS A 37 24.51 28.13 12.93
CA HIS A 37 25.55 28.85 12.18
C HIS A 37 25.36 28.62 10.66
N PRO A 38 24.54 29.45 9.99
CA PRO A 38 24.15 29.22 8.59
C PRO A 38 25.31 29.11 7.59
N GLU A 39 26.46 29.70 7.88
CA GLU A 39 27.67 29.62 7.06
C GLU A 39 28.23 28.19 6.93
N LYS A 40 27.87 27.29 7.86
CA LYS A 40 28.29 25.87 7.85
C LYS A 40 27.30 24.95 7.11
N ILE A 41 26.16 25.47 6.66
CA ILE A 41 25.13 24.67 5.97
C ILE A 41 25.68 24.03 4.70
N ASN A 42 26.47 24.77 3.92
CA ASN A 42 27.00 24.27 2.65
C ASN A 42 27.90 23.06 2.88
N GLU A 43 28.83 23.14 3.85
CA GLU A 43 29.71 22.02 4.24
C GLU A 43 28.90 20.76 4.60
N VAL A 44 27.86 20.93 5.43
CA VAL A 44 26.99 19.82 5.84
C VAL A 44 26.24 19.23 4.64
N VAL A 45 25.69 20.06 3.75
CA VAL A 45 24.90 19.58 2.60
C VAL A 45 25.78 18.92 1.54
N GLU A 46 26.96 19.49 1.26
CA GLU A 46 27.97 18.99 0.32
C GLU A 46 28.54 17.62 0.73
N SER A 47 28.58 17.33 2.04
CA SER A 47 28.89 15.97 2.54
C SER A 47 27.91 14.89 2.09
N LYS A 48 26.79 15.28 1.45
CA LYS A 48 25.63 14.44 1.10
C LYS A 48 24.88 13.87 2.32
N THR A 49 25.18 14.35 3.52
CA THR A 49 24.46 14.03 4.77
C THR A 49 24.24 12.51 4.98
N PRO A 50 25.32 11.69 4.96
CA PRO A 50 25.23 10.23 5.10
C PRO A 50 24.51 9.76 6.38
N ILE A 51 24.47 10.61 7.41
CA ILE A 51 23.65 10.40 8.63
C ILE A 51 22.20 10.03 8.32
N LEU A 52 21.59 10.53 7.24
CA LEU A 52 20.21 10.24 6.88
C LEU A 52 19.94 8.76 6.59
N THR A 53 20.97 7.97 6.23
CA THR A 53 20.84 6.51 6.05
C THR A 53 20.72 5.75 7.38
N ARG A 54 21.02 6.41 8.50
CA ARG A 54 21.01 5.86 9.87
C ARG A 54 19.95 6.53 10.75
N LEU A 55 19.63 7.79 10.47
CA LEU A 55 18.63 8.60 11.16
C LEU A 55 17.77 9.33 10.11
N ASP A 56 16.91 8.57 9.45
CA ASP A 56 16.11 9.04 8.32
C ASP A 56 14.96 9.96 8.72
N ASP A 57 14.59 9.98 10.00
CA ASP A 57 13.60 10.88 10.59
C ASP A 57 14.19 12.18 11.14
N PHE A 58 15.44 12.50 10.79
CA PHE A 58 16.08 13.76 11.18
C PHE A 58 15.55 14.96 10.36
N ALA A 59 14.38 15.45 10.77
CA ALA A 59 13.67 16.54 10.08
C ALA A 59 14.53 17.80 9.85
N THR A 60 15.37 18.17 10.82
CA THR A 60 16.28 19.33 10.70
C THR A 60 17.22 19.18 9.51
N CYS A 61 17.86 18.00 9.36
CA CYS A 61 18.77 17.72 8.26
C CYS A 61 18.05 17.78 6.91
N TRP A 62 16.87 17.15 6.78
CA TRP A 62 16.06 17.25 5.55
C TRP A 62 15.67 18.70 5.23
N ASN A 63 15.26 19.48 6.21
CA ASN A 63 14.89 20.88 6.00
C ASN A 63 16.10 21.74 5.60
N MET A 64 17.29 21.46 6.14
CA MET A 64 18.53 22.10 5.73
C MET A 64 18.84 21.81 4.26
N ARG A 65 18.72 20.53 3.83
CA ARG A 65 18.86 20.15 2.42
C ARG A 65 17.85 20.88 1.52
N LYS A 66 16.58 20.96 1.92
CA LYS A 66 15.55 21.69 1.17
C LYS A 66 15.87 23.17 1.03
N LYS A 67 16.38 23.82 2.09
CA LYS A 67 16.80 25.24 2.03
C LYS A 67 17.92 25.42 1.01
N TYR A 68 18.97 24.59 1.10
CA TYR A 68 20.07 24.62 0.14
C TYR A 68 19.61 24.37 -1.29
N PHE A 69 18.75 23.35 -1.50
CA PHE A 69 18.19 23.03 -2.82
C PHE A 69 17.43 24.20 -3.45
N LYS A 70 16.66 24.95 -2.66
CA LYS A 70 15.90 26.12 -3.17
C LYS A 70 16.82 27.19 -3.76
N GLU A 71 17.99 27.37 -3.18
CA GLU A 71 18.98 28.38 -3.56
C GLU A 71 19.87 27.90 -4.74
N HIS A 72 20.00 26.58 -4.93
CA HIS A 72 20.92 25.95 -5.90
C HIS A 72 20.19 24.99 -6.85
N ALA A 73 18.94 25.30 -7.22
CA ALA A 73 18.08 24.37 -7.93
C ALA A 73 18.53 24.17 -9.39
N THR A 74 19.27 23.09 -9.64
CA THR A 74 19.72 22.64 -10.97
C THR A 74 19.37 21.17 -11.17
N LYS A 75 19.48 20.67 -12.41
CA LYS A 75 19.31 19.24 -12.70
C LYS A 75 20.37 18.39 -11.98
N GLU A 76 21.61 18.85 -11.97
CA GLU A 76 22.71 18.18 -11.27
C GLU A 76 22.45 18.09 -9.76
N GLN A 77 21.98 19.19 -9.17
CA GLN A 77 21.64 19.19 -7.75
C GLN A 77 20.43 18.29 -7.46
N LEU A 78 19.45 18.23 -8.37
CA LEU A 78 18.33 17.30 -8.24
C LEU A 78 18.83 15.86 -8.23
N ASP A 79 19.71 15.48 -9.16
CA ASP A 79 20.26 14.12 -9.24
C ASP A 79 20.96 13.73 -7.92
N ILE A 80 21.66 14.66 -7.27
CA ILE A 80 22.25 14.48 -5.93
C ILE A 80 21.18 14.23 -4.86
N GLU A 81 20.10 15.04 -4.82
CA GLU A 81 19.00 14.84 -3.86
C GLU A 81 18.26 13.50 -4.09
N LEU A 82 18.13 13.10 -5.35
CA LEU A 82 17.54 11.82 -5.72
C LEU A 82 18.43 10.65 -5.28
N GLU A 83 19.74 10.73 -5.48
CA GLU A 83 20.71 9.74 -4.99
C GLU A 83 20.62 9.57 -3.47
N ILE A 84 20.57 10.68 -2.73
CA ILE A 84 20.50 10.67 -1.26
C ILE A 84 19.19 10.05 -0.79
N SER A 85 18.05 10.49 -1.34
CA SER A 85 16.75 9.92 -0.97
C SER A 85 16.65 8.43 -1.33
N GLU A 86 17.24 7.99 -2.45
CA GLU A 86 17.29 6.57 -2.81
C GLU A 86 18.16 5.77 -1.83
N ASN A 87 19.32 6.27 -1.44
CA ASN A 87 20.18 5.62 -0.44
C ASN A 87 19.48 5.44 0.91
N VAL A 88 18.67 6.44 1.30
CA VAL A 88 17.82 6.34 2.50
C VAL A 88 16.71 5.30 2.30
N ILE A 89 16.03 5.29 1.16
CA ILE A 89 14.99 4.28 0.84
C ILE A 89 15.59 2.86 0.83
N ARG A 90 16.80 2.68 0.30
CA ARG A 90 17.50 1.40 0.29
C ARG A 90 17.81 0.92 1.71
N SER A 91 18.15 1.83 2.61
CA SER A 91 18.43 1.53 4.02
C SER A 91 17.15 1.31 4.84
N ASN A 92 16.12 2.13 4.59
CA ASN A 92 14.80 2.05 5.18
C ASN A 92 13.70 2.26 4.11
N PRO A 93 13.17 1.17 3.51
CA PRO A 93 12.14 1.26 2.46
C PRO A 93 10.80 1.86 2.91
N LYS A 94 10.65 2.13 4.21
CA LYS A 94 9.45 2.72 4.83
C LYS A 94 9.74 4.13 5.38
N SER A 95 10.80 4.77 4.89
CA SER A 95 11.15 6.14 5.27
C SER A 95 10.14 7.15 4.72
N TYR A 96 9.27 7.68 5.59
CA TYR A 96 8.34 8.75 5.20
C TYR A 96 9.08 9.97 4.63
N TRP A 97 10.18 10.36 5.27
CA TRP A 97 10.92 11.58 4.93
C TRP A 97 11.64 11.48 3.60
N ALA A 98 12.22 10.32 3.27
CA ALA A 98 12.88 10.13 1.98
C ALA A 98 11.88 10.24 0.82
N PHE A 99 10.73 9.55 0.89
CA PHE A 99 9.67 9.69 -0.12
C PHE A 99 9.09 11.10 -0.16
N HIS A 100 8.94 11.78 0.99
CA HIS A 100 8.49 13.16 1.00
C HIS A 100 9.49 14.08 0.31
N HIS A 101 10.77 13.99 0.68
CA HIS A 101 11.84 14.83 0.12
C HIS A 101 11.94 14.65 -1.39
N ARG A 102 11.95 13.40 -1.85
CA ARG A 102 12.00 13.03 -3.26
C ARG A 102 10.87 13.68 -4.07
N ARG A 103 9.61 13.54 -3.60
CA ARG A 103 8.44 14.19 -4.24
C ARG A 103 8.56 15.70 -4.25
N TRP A 104 8.96 16.28 -3.13
CA TRP A 104 9.13 17.72 -2.99
C TRP A 104 10.15 18.28 -3.98
N CYS A 105 11.28 17.59 -4.21
CA CYS A 105 12.28 18.01 -5.19
C CYS A 105 11.72 18.06 -6.62
N PHE A 106 10.99 17.02 -7.05
CA PHE A 106 10.33 16.99 -8.36
C PHE A 106 9.24 18.07 -8.50
N GLU A 107 8.45 18.29 -7.44
CA GLU A 107 7.43 19.34 -7.41
C GLU A 107 8.04 20.73 -7.49
N TYR A 108 9.14 20.98 -6.76
CA TYR A 108 9.84 22.26 -6.77
C TYR A 108 10.43 22.60 -8.15
N MET A 109 11.01 21.61 -8.82
CA MET A 109 11.57 21.75 -10.18
C MET A 109 10.51 21.69 -11.29
N ASN A 110 9.25 21.49 -10.91
CA ASN A 110 8.13 21.24 -11.82
C ASN A 110 8.37 20.13 -12.86
N ILE A 111 9.07 19.05 -12.50
CA ILE A 111 9.39 17.94 -13.41
C ILE A 111 8.20 16.98 -13.50
N THR A 112 7.91 16.50 -14.70
CA THR A 112 6.80 15.56 -14.97
C THR A 112 7.26 14.23 -15.57
N GLU A 113 8.51 14.14 -16.02
CA GLU A 113 9.15 12.93 -16.54
C GLU A 113 9.59 12.03 -15.36
N LEU A 114 8.71 11.13 -14.92
CA LEU A 114 8.89 10.34 -13.70
C LEU A 114 8.96 8.83 -13.95
N ASP A 115 9.34 8.39 -15.16
CA ASP A 115 9.42 6.96 -15.49
C ASP A 115 10.38 6.19 -14.56
N HIS A 116 11.48 6.82 -14.13
CA HIS A 116 12.38 6.25 -13.13
C HIS A 116 11.70 6.06 -11.75
N GLU A 117 10.74 6.93 -11.38
CA GLU A 117 9.99 6.79 -10.14
C GLU A 117 9.00 5.62 -10.19
N ILE A 118 8.42 5.38 -11.37
CA ILE A 118 7.59 4.21 -11.63
C ILE A 118 8.43 2.94 -11.47
N GLN A 119 9.63 2.90 -12.06
CA GLN A 119 10.56 1.77 -11.95
C GLN A 119 11.01 1.53 -10.50
N LEU A 120 11.39 2.58 -9.77
CA LEU A 120 11.73 2.51 -8.35
C LEU A 120 10.57 1.91 -7.55
N CYS A 121 9.34 2.36 -7.78
CA CYS A 121 8.16 1.79 -7.12
C CYS A 121 7.97 0.32 -7.48
N THR A 122 8.11 -0.07 -8.75
CA THR A 122 8.01 -1.48 -9.18
C THR A 122 9.04 -2.34 -8.45
N LEU A 123 10.30 -1.90 -8.33
CA LEU A 123 11.34 -2.62 -7.58
C LEU A 123 10.98 -2.80 -6.11
N LEU A 124 10.49 -1.73 -5.46
CA LEU A 124 10.10 -1.77 -4.05
C LEU A 124 8.88 -2.66 -3.79
N LEU A 125 7.89 -2.61 -4.68
CA LEU A 125 6.68 -3.43 -4.60
C LEU A 125 6.94 -4.90 -4.91
N ASN A 126 7.91 -5.19 -5.78
CA ASN A 126 8.38 -6.55 -5.99
C ASN A 126 9.08 -7.14 -4.75
N ALA A 127 9.71 -6.30 -3.93
CA ALA A 127 10.35 -6.72 -2.69
C ALA A 127 9.39 -6.78 -1.48
N ASP A 128 8.46 -5.83 -1.36
CA ASP A 128 7.39 -5.79 -0.37
C ASP A 128 6.13 -5.21 -1.02
N PHE A 129 5.26 -6.09 -1.51
CA PHE A 129 4.02 -5.71 -2.20
C PHE A 129 3.03 -4.97 -1.30
N ARG A 130 3.24 -4.97 0.02
CA ARG A 130 2.43 -4.23 1.01
C ARG A 130 3.08 -2.90 1.40
N ASN A 131 4.15 -2.48 0.73
CA ASN A 131 4.79 -1.20 0.99
C ASN A 131 3.88 -0.04 0.56
N PHE A 132 3.07 0.45 1.50
CA PHE A 132 2.14 1.55 1.25
C PHE A 132 2.83 2.87 0.86
N HIS A 133 4.10 3.07 1.24
CA HIS A 133 4.85 4.25 0.82
C HIS A 133 5.17 4.19 -0.67
N ALA A 134 5.60 3.02 -1.17
CA ALA A 134 5.84 2.80 -2.59
C ALA A 134 4.54 2.94 -3.40
N TRP A 135 3.44 2.33 -2.94
CA TRP A 135 2.12 2.52 -3.59
C TRP A 135 1.68 3.99 -3.63
N ARG A 136 1.82 4.71 -2.51
CA ARG A 136 1.48 6.14 -2.43
C ARG A 136 2.36 6.98 -3.35
N HIS A 137 3.65 6.66 -3.42
CA HIS A 137 4.61 7.35 -4.29
C HIS A 137 4.29 7.10 -5.77
N ARG A 138 3.98 5.85 -6.14
CA ARG A 138 3.55 5.48 -7.49
C ARG A 138 2.31 6.25 -7.92
N ARG A 139 1.26 6.28 -7.10
CA ARG A 139 0.04 7.07 -7.37
C ARG A 139 0.31 8.54 -7.60
N TRP A 140 1.18 9.13 -6.78
CA TRP A 140 1.61 10.51 -6.95
C TRP A 140 2.34 10.72 -8.29
N ALA A 141 3.27 9.83 -8.64
CA ALA A 141 4.04 9.92 -9.88
C ALA A 141 3.13 9.81 -11.11
N VAL A 142 2.24 8.81 -11.16
CA VAL A 142 1.26 8.61 -12.24
C VAL A 142 0.38 9.84 -12.43
N LYS A 143 -0.16 10.40 -11.33
CA LYS A 143 -0.98 11.61 -11.38
C LYS A 143 -0.19 12.78 -11.96
N ARG A 144 1.07 12.93 -11.55
CA ARG A 144 1.96 14.01 -11.99
C ARG A 144 2.42 13.86 -13.45
N MET A 145 2.54 12.63 -13.94
CA MET A 145 2.84 12.31 -15.34
C MET A 145 1.64 12.51 -16.30
N GLY A 146 0.54 13.12 -15.83
CA GLY A 146 -0.63 13.37 -16.66
C GLY A 146 -1.65 12.23 -16.66
N ASN A 147 -1.77 11.49 -15.55
CA ASN A 147 -2.83 10.49 -15.36
C ASN A 147 -2.74 9.30 -16.33
N LYS A 148 -1.57 8.67 -16.46
CA LYS A 148 -1.34 7.44 -17.25
C LYS A 148 -2.05 6.21 -16.66
N TYR A 149 -3.37 6.27 -16.49
CA TYR A 149 -4.12 5.24 -15.77
C TYR A 149 -4.30 3.93 -16.55
N GLU A 150 -4.18 3.95 -17.88
CA GLU A 150 -4.32 2.74 -18.70
C GLU A 150 -3.22 1.72 -18.40
N GLU A 151 -1.97 2.18 -18.37
CA GLU A 151 -0.81 1.37 -17.97
C GLU A 151 -0.98 0.87 -16.52
N GLU A 152 -1.55 1.70 -15.64
CA GLU A 152 -1.74 1.33 -14.22
C GLU A 152 -2.85 0.32 -14.00
N LEU A 153 -3.88 0.31 -14.85
CA LEU A 153 -4.91 -0.71 -14.81
C LEU A 153 -4.28 -2.07 -15.14
N GLN A 154 -3.49 -2.17 -16.21
CA GLN A 154 -2.74 -3.39 -16.51
C GLN A 154 -1.75 -3.75 -15.40
N ASN A 155 -0.95 -2.79 -14.91
CA ASN A 155 0.02 -3.04 -13.84
C ASN A 155 -0.65 -3.56 -12.56
N SER A 156 -1.81 -3.01 -12.18
CA SER A 156 -2.54 -3.48 -10.99
C SER A 156 -3.01 -4.93 -11.16
N TYR A 157 -3.43 -5.31 -12.36
CA TYR A 157 -3.78 -6.68 -12.69
C TYR A 157 -2.55 -7.60 -12.63
N ASP A 158 -1.41 -7.19 -13.19
CA ASP A 158 -0.17 -7.98 -13.13
C ASP A 158 0.28 -8.22 -11.68
N PHE A 159 0.11 -7.22 -10.80
CA PHE A 159 0.39 -7.38 -9.37
C PHE A 159 -0.57 -8.35 -8.66
N ILE A 160 -1.83 -8.40 -9.08
CA ILE A 160 -2.83 -9.36 -8.58
C ILE A 160 -2.51 -10.76 -9.10
N GLN A 161 -2.19 -10.92 -10.38
CA GLN A 161 -1.84 -12.21 -10.97
C GLN A 161 -0.59 -12.81 -10.32
N LYS A 162 0.38 -11.97 -9.98
CA LYS A 162 1.60 -12.40 -9.30
C LYS A 162 1.32 -12.87 -7.86
N ASP A 163 0.41 -12.22 -7.17
CA ASP A 163 -0.02 -12.57 -5.81
C ASP A 163 -1.45 -12.05 -5.58
N PHE A 164 -2.44 -12.94 -5.66
CA PHE A 164 -3.84 -12.56 -5.49
C PHE A 164 -4.17 -12.14 -4.05
N SER A 165 -3.31 -12.46 -3.07
CA SER A 165 -3.42 -11.97 -1.69
C SER A 165 -2.90 -10.54 -1.52
N ASN A 166 -2.47 -9.89 -2.61
CA ASN A 166 -2.00 -8.50 -2.60
C ASN A 166 -3.15 -7.50 -2.50
N TYR A 167 -3.68 -7.34 -1.29
CA TYR A 167 -4.72 -6.34 -0.98
C TYR A 167 -4.39 -4.92 -1.48
N SER A 168 -3.11 -4.54 -1.49
CA SER A 168 -2.73 -3.20 -1.93
C SER A 168 -2.93 -2.99 -3.43
N ALA A 169 -2.75 -4.05 -4.24
CA ALA A 169 -3.03 -4.01 -5.67
C ALA A 169 -4.53 -3.93 -5.95
N TRP A 170 -5.34 -4.76 -5.28
CA TRP A 170 -6.81 -4.67 -5.34
C TRP A 170 -7.33 -3.29 -4.95
N HIS A 171 -6.85 -2.77 -3.82
CA HIS A 171 -7.22 -1.43 -3.38
C HIS A 171 -6.81 -0.37 -4.40
N TYR A 172 -5.59 -0.46 -4.96
CA TYR A 172 -5.16 0.48 -5.97
C TYR A 172 -6.03 0.41 -7.23
N ARG A 173 -6.35 -0.80 -7.71
CA ARG A 173 -7.23 -1.04 -8.86
C ARG A 173 -8.61 -0.38 -8.66
N SER A 174 -9.21 -0.53 -7.47
CA SER A 174 -10.50 0.12 -7.13
C SER A 174 -10.47 1.65 -7.13
N GLN A 175 -9.27 2.26 -7.10
CA GLN A 175 -9.10 3.72 -7.09
C GLN A 175 -8.79 4.29 -8.49
N LEU A 176 -8.61 3.44 -9.50
CA LEU A 176 -8.30 3.89 -10.86
C LEU A 176 -9.57 4.39 -11.55
N PRO A 177 -9.61 5.66 -11.99
CA PRO A 177 -10.84 6.27 -12.52
C PRO A 177 -11.20 5.81 -13.93
N ASN A 178 -10.30 5.10 -14.62
CA ASN A 178 -10.56 4.49 -15.94
C ASN A 178 -11.09 3.05 -15.83
N LEU A 179 -11.28 2.51 -14.62
CA LEU A 179 -11.94 1.23 -14.45
C LEU A 179 -13.45 1.40 -14.63
N THR A 180 -13.99 0.88 -15.73
CA THR A 180 -15.42 1.00 -16.07
C THR A 180 -16.11 -0.35 -16.32
N ASP A 181 -15.37 -1.41 -16.61
CA ASP A 181 -15.93 -2.74 -16.85
C ASP A 181 -15.96 -3.57 -15.57
N PHE A 182 -16.94 -3.30 -14.72
CA PHE A 182 -17.08 -4.02 -13.44
C PHE A 182 -17.46 -5.49 -13.59
N LYS A 183 -18.00 -5.90 -14.75
CA LYS A 183 -18.34 -7.31 -14.99
C LYS A 183 -17.09 -8.13 -15.29
N ALA A 184 -16.18 -7.61 -16.11
CA ALA A 184 -14.87 -8.24 -16.29
C ALA A 184 -14.09 -8.37 -14.97
N GLU A 185 -14.28 -7.42 -14.04
CA GLU A 185 -13.68 -7.51 -12.71
C GLU A 185 -14.24 -8.66 -11.86
N LEU A 186 -15.52 -9.00 -12.02
CA LEU A 186 -16.11 -10.16 -11.34
C LEU A 186 -15.44 -11.46 -11.78
N ASP A 187 -15.11 -11.62 -13.07
CA ASP A 187 -14.42 -12.81 -13.58
C ASP A 187 -13.04 -13.01 -12.91
N ILE A 188 -12.31 -11.90 -12.72
CA ILE A 188 -10.99 -11.91 -12.05
C ILE A 188 -11.16 -12.31 -10.58
N VAL A 189 -12.14 -11.70 -9.89
CA VAL A 189 -12.45 -12.02 -8.49
C VAL A 189 -12.85 -13.48 -8.34
N GLN A 190 -13.77 -13.96 -9.18
CA GLN A 190 -14.25 -15.34 -9.18
C GLN A 190 -13.06 -16.30 -9.32
N THR A 191 -12.21 -16.08 -10.31
CA THR A 191 -10.99 -16.88 -10.47
C THR A 191 -10.16 -16.93 -9.19
N CYS A 192 -9.94 -15.79 -8.53
CA CYS A 192 -9.12 -15.71 -7.32
C CYS A 192 -9.77 -16.38 -6.10
N ILE A 193 -11.08 -16.24 -5.90
CA ILE A 193 -11.78 -16.85 -4.75
C ILE A 193 -11.86 -18.38 -4.85
N TYR A 194 -11.89 -18.93 -6.07
CA TYR A 194 -11.79 -20.39 -6.28
C TYR A 194 -10.36 -20.90 -6.10
N MET A 195 -9.33 -20.06 -6.27
CA MET A 195 -7.95 -20.43 -5.99
C MET A 195 -7.66 -20.52 -4.49
N ASP A 196 -8.19 -19.59 -3.69
CA ASP A 196 -8.13 -19.65 -2.23
C ASP A 196 -9.34 -18.94 -1.60
N ALA A 197 -10.32 -19.73 -1.18
CA ALA A 197 -11.53 -19.24 -0.53
C ALA A 197 -11.27 -18.54 0.83
N ASN A 198 -10.09 -18.72 1.43
CA ASN A 198 -9.71 -18.10 2.70
C ASN A 198 -8.92 -16.79 2.54
N ASP A 199 -8.42 -16.45 1.34
CA ASP A 199 -7.80 -15.14 1.11
C ASP A 199 -8.87 -14.04 1.12
N GLN A 200 -8.72 -13.09 2.04
CA GLN A 200 -9.70 -12.03 2.23
C GLN A 200 -9.68 -10.96 1.12
N SER A 201 -8.61 -10.87 0.32
CA SER A 201 -8.36 -9.71 -0.53
C SER A 201 -9.35 -9.64 -1.67
N ALA A 202 -9.56 -10.75 -2.37
CA ALA A 202 -10.55 -10.85 -3.44
C ALA A 202 -11.99 -10.66 -2.90
N TRP A 203 -12.32 -11.18 -1.72
CA TRP A 203 -13.64 -10.99 -1.11
C TRP A 203 -13.94 -9.55 -0.72
N ILE A 204 -12.94 -8.82 -0.21
CA ILE A 204 -13.12 -7.39 0.09
C ILE A 204 -13.33 -6.59 -1.20
N TYR A 205 -12.65 -6.97 -2.28
CA TYR A 205 -12.85 -6.36 -3.60
C TYR A 205 -14.23 -6.71 -4.18
N LEU A 206 -14.70 -7.94 -4.03
CA LEU A 206 -16.07 -8.35 -4.39
C LEU A 206 -17.11 -7.48 -3.67
N ARG A 207 -16.95 -7.30 -2.36
CA ARG A 207 -17.85 -6.45 -1.57
C ARG A 207 -17.91 -5.01 -2.10
N TRP A 208 -16.79 -4.50 -2.60
CA TRP A 208 -16.75 -3.19 -3.25
C TRP A 208 -17.50 -3.22 -4.59
N LEU A 209 -17.25 -4.21 -5.46
CA LEU A 209 -17.95 -4.39 -6.74
C LEU A 209 -19.48 -4.47 -6.58
N LEU A 210 -19.98 -5.15 -5.54
CA LEU A 210 -21.41 -5.28 -5.24
C LEU A 210 -22.13 -3.94 -4.92
N ASN A 211 -21.39 -2.85 -4.76
CA ASN A 211 -21.96 -1.51 -4.57
C ASN A 211 -21.97 -0.65 -5.85
N HIS A 212 -21.49 -1.18 -6.97
CA HIS A 212 -21.59 -0.53 -8.28
C HIS A 212 -22.96 -0.79 -8.91
N GLU A 213 -23.58 0.25 -9.46
CA GLU A 213 -24.93 0.18 -10.02
C GLU A 213 -25.04 -0.84 -11.17
N GLU A 214 -23.96 -0.99 -11.94
CA GLU A 214 -23.84 -1.94 -13.05
C GLU A 214 -23.92 -3.40 -12.60
N ILE A 215 -23.52 -3.68 -11.37
CA ILE A 215 -23.61 -5.02 -10.77
C ILE A 215 -24.90 -5.15 -9.96
N TYR A 216 -25.19 -4.18 -9.11
CA TYR A 216 -26.35 -4.20 -8.22
C TYR A 216 -27.69 -4.24 -8.96
N ASN A 217 -27.82 -3.54 -10.08
CA ASN A 217 -29.07 -3.50 -10.84
C ASN A 217 -29.22 -4.67 -11.82
N ASP A 218 -28.18 -5.50 -11.98
CA ASP A 218 -28.17 -6.64 -12.88
C ASP A 218 -28.54 -7.93 -12.13
N ALA A 219 -29.82 -8.28 -12.17
CA ALA A 219 -30.34 -9.47 -11.51
C ALA A 219 -29.70 -10.77 -12.02
N GLU A 220 -29.42 -10.87 -13.32
CA GLU A 220 -28.80 -12.06 -13.91
C GLU A 220 -27.37 -12.24 -13.37
N THR A 221 -26.61 -11.15 -13.28
CA THR A 221 -25.26 -11.18 -12.70
C THR A 221 -25.27 -11.59 -11.22
N LEU A 222 -26.22 -11.08 -10.43
CA LEU A 222 -26.37 -11.46 -9.02
C LEU A 222 -26.77 -12.92 -8.84
N GLU A 223 -27.70 -13.43 -9.67
CA GLU A 223 -28.13 -14.84 -9.66
C GLU A 223 -26.98 -15.77 -10.03
N GLN A 224 -26.20 -15.45 -11.07
CA GLN A 224 -25.00 -16.21 -11.46
C GLN A 224 -23.94 -16.23 -10.35
N LEU A 225 -23.71 -15.07 -9.71
CA LEU A 225 -22.76 -14.96 -8.62
C LEU A 225 -23.21 -15.73 -7.38
N GLU A 226 -24.51 -15.72 -7.05
CA GLU A 226 -25.07 -16.48 -5.94
C GLU A 226 -24.89 -17.99 -6.16
N SER A 227 -25.22 -18.48 -7.37
CA SER A 227 -25.01 -19.89 -7.75
C SER A 227 -23.54 -20.29 -7.64
N SER A 228 -22.62 -19.46 -8.14
CA SER A 228 -21.18 -19.72 -8.05
C SER A 228 -20.68 -19.76 -6.60
N ILE A 229 -21.14 -18.83 -5.76
CA ILE A 229 -20.77 -18.81 -4.33
C ILE A 229 -21.36 -20.03 -3.61
N GLU A 230 -22.57 -20.46 -3.95
CA GLU A 230 -23.21 -21.66 -3.38
C GLU A 230 -22.40 -22.93 -3.72
N GLU A 231 -21.97 -23.10 -4.98
CA GLU A 231 -21.07 -24.19 -5.36
C GLU A 231 -19.76 -24.16 -4.55
N LEU A 232 -19.14 -22.99 -4.42
CA LEU A 232 -17.92 -22.85 -3.62
C LEU A 232 -18.17 -23.12 -2.13
N GLN A 233 -19.36 -22.81 -1.62
CA GLN A 233 -19.78 -23.07 -0.24
C GLN A 233 -20.00 -24.56 0.03
N GLU A 234 -20.38 -25.34 -0.98
CA GLU A 234 -20.42 -26.80 -0.91
C GLU A 234 -19.01 -27.41 -0.87
N MET A 235 -18.08 -26.87 -1.67
CA MET A 235 -16.69 -27.33 -1.72
C MET A 235 -15.91 -26.94 -0.45
N GLU A 236 -16.10 -25.71 0.04
CA GLU A 236 -15.36 -25.11 1.15
C GLU A 236 -16.32 -24.69 2.29
N PRO A 237 -17.00 -25.63 2.96
CA PRO A 237 -18.12 -25.35 3.86
C PRO A 237 -17.75 -24.55 5.11
N ASN A 238 -16.48 -24.49 5.46
CA ASN A 238 -15.97 -23.78 6.63
C ASN A 238 -15.28 -22.45 6.26
N ALA A 239 -15.19 -22.11 4.97
CA ALA A 239 -14.62 -20.83 4.52
C ALA A 239 -15.58 -19.69 4.85
N LYS A 240 -15.29 -18.97 5.94
CA LYS A 240 -16.13 -17.89 6.46
C LYS A 240 -16.41 -16.78 5.44
N TYR A 241 -15.48 -16.52 4.53
CA TYR A 241 -15.65 -15.45 3.54
C TYR A 241 -16.65 -15.83 2.44
N VAL A 242 -16.72 -17.11 2.07
CA VAL A 242 -17.73 -17.62 1.14
C VAL A 242 -19.13 -17.42 1.72
N LEU A 243 -19.32 -17.84 2.97
CA LEU A 243 -20.58 -17.64 3.71
C LEU A 243 -20.95 -16.15 3.83
N LEU A 244 -19.97 -15.32 4.14
CA LEU A 244 -20.19 -13.88 4.27
C LEU A 244 -20.53 -13.21 2.92
N ALA A 245 -19.89 -13.65 1.84
CA ALA A 245 -20.17 -13.18 0.49
C ALA A 245 -21.55 -13.58 0.02
N GLN A 246 -22.00 -14.80 0.35
CA GLN A 246 -23.36 -15.24 0.03
C GLN A 246 -24.41 -14.33 0.66
N ILE A 247 -24.23 -13.95 1.94
CA ILE A 247 -25.10 -12.96 2.60
C ILE A 247 -25.09 -11.62 1.83
N TRP A 248 -23.91 -11.12 1.44
CA TRP A 248 -23.82 -9.86 0.70
C TRP A 248 -24.57 -9.90 -0.62
N VAL A 249 -24.49 -10.99 -1.37
CA VAL A 249 -25.20 -11.16 -2.64
C VAL A 249 -26.71 -11.27 -2.42
N LEU A 250 -27.15 -12.12 -1.49
CA LEU A 250 -28.57 -12.30 -1.16
C LEU A 250 -29.25 -10.99 -0.73
N GLN A 251 -28.53 -10.12 0.00
CA GLN A 251 -29.03 -8.79 0.39
C GLN A 251 -29.19 -7.81 -0.77
N LYS A 252 -28.53 -8.06 -1.90
CA LYS A 252 -28.59 -7.24 -3.11
C LYS A 252 -29.63 -7.74 -4.12
N MET A 253 -30.12 -8.97 -3.97
CA MET A 253 -31.15 -9.54 -4.84
C MET A 253 -32.51 -8.85 -4.64
N LYS A 254 -33.37 -8.91 -5.67
CA LYS A 254 -34.72 -8.33 -5.62
C LYS A 254 -35.61 -8.97 -4.56
N GLU A 255 -35.53 -10.29 -4.44
CA GLU A 255 -36.23 -11.07 -3.42
C GLU A 255 -35.20 -11.58 -2.42
N VAL A 256 -35.21 -11.01 -1.22
CA VAL A 256 -34.23 -11.34 -0.19
C VAL A 256 -34.67 -12.60 0.56
N ASP A 257 -33.91 -13.69 0.43
CA ASP A 257 -34.13 -14.93 1.18
C ASP A 257 -33.62 -14.79 2.63
N GLN A 258 -34.48 -14.26 3.50
CA GLN A 258 -34.18 -14.07 4.92
C GLN A 258 -33.95 -15.39 5.67
N GLU A 259 -34.56 -16.48 5.23
CA GLU A 259 -34.39 -17.79 5.87
C GLU A 259 -32.99 -18.34 5.59
N LYS A 260 -32.53 -18.24 4.33
CA LYS A 260 -31.17 -18.63 3.93
C LYS A 260 -30.13 -17.77 4.64
N ILE A 261 -30.33 -16.45 4.69
CA ILE A 261 -29.44 -15.52 5.42
C ILE A 261 -29.34 -15.91 6.92
N ALA A 262 -30.45 -16.22 7.58
CA ALA A 262 -30.44 -16.62 8.99
C ALA A 262 -29.64 -17.91 9.21
N LYS A 263 -29.84 -18.93 8.35
CA LYS A 263 -29.08 -20.20 8.42
C LYS A 263 -27.58 -19.99 8.25
N ILE A 264 -27.17 -19.16 7.28
CA ILE A 264 -25.76 -18.84 7.04
C ILE A 264 -25.17 -18.09 8.24
N THR A 265 -25.94 -17.17 8.82
CA THR A 265 -25.53 -16.38 9.99
C THR A 265 -25.26 -17.28 11.20
N ASP A 266 -26.15 -18.22 11.50
CA ASP A 266 -25.97 -19.18 12.59
C ASP A 266 -24.71 -20.03 12.40
N LYS A 267 -24.43 -20.45 11.16
CA LYS A 267 -23.21 -21.18 10.81
C LYS A 267 -21.96 -20.33 11.03
N LEU A 268 -21.97 -19.06 10.59
CA LEU A 268 -20.86 -18.11 10.81
C LEU A 268 -20.59 -17.87 12.31
N VAL A 269 -21.63 -17.73 13.12
CA VAL A 269 -21.52 -17.57 14.58
C VAL A 269 -20.84 -18.78 15.23
N GLN A 270 -21.12 -19.99 14.74
CA GLN A 270 -20.47 -21.21 15.24
C GLN A 270 -19.00 -21.30 14.80
N LEU A 271 -18.70 -20.92 13.54
CA LEU A 271 -17.34 -20.98 12.97
C LEU A 271 -16.39 -19.89 13.47
N ASP A 272 -16.90 -18.66 13.69
CA ASP A 272 -16.12 -17.51 14.19
C ASP A 272 -16.87 -16.81 15.34
N PRO A 273 -16.91 -17.41 16.55
CA PRO A 273 -17.65 -16.89 17.69
C PRO A 273 -17.20 -15.49 18.13
N ILE A 274 -15.94 -15.13 17.87
CA ILE A 274 -15.38 -13.81 18.20
C ILE A 274 -16.12 -12.71 17.43
N ARG A 275 -16.51 -12.97 16.18
CA ARG A 275 -17.23 -12.03 15.31
C ARG A 275 -18.75 -12.23 15.33
N ALA A 276 -19.29 -13.07 16.21
CA ALA A 276 -20.73 -13.31 16.32
C ALA A 276 -21.58 -12.03 16.43
N PRO A 277 -21.20 -10.99 17.21
CA PRO A 277 -21.97 -9.74 17.24
C PRO A 277 -22.05 -9.05 15.86
N TYR A 278 -20.95 -9.05 15.12
CA TYR A 278 -20.88 -8.46 13.78
C TYR A 278 -21.79 -9.20 12.79
N TYR A 279 -21.78 -10.53 12.77
CA TYR A 279 -22.62 -11.30 11.84
C TYR A 279 -24.12 -11.08 12.08
N ARG A 280 -24.53 -10.98 13.34
CA ARG A 280 -25.92 -10.66 13.70
C ARG A 280 -26.27 -9.22 13.31
N GLU A 281 -25.37 -8.27 13.53
CA GLU A 281 -25.62 -6.87 13.17
C GLU A 281 -25.86 -6.68 11.67
N ILE A 282 -25.00 -7.26 10.82
CA ILE A 282 -25.10 -7.07 9.36
C ILE A 282 -26.29 -7.81 8.72
N THR A 283 -26.95 -8.71 9.44
CA THR A 283 -28.08 -9.52 8.95
C THR A 283 -29.42 -9.06 9.53
N HIS A 284 -29.40 -8.28 10.62
CA HIS A 284 -30.60 -7.77 11.30
C HIS A 284 -30.92 -6.30 10.98
N THR A 285 -30.34 -5.71 9.95
CA THR A 285 -30.77 -4.37 9.51
C THR A 285 -32.16 -4.44 8.88
N ASN A 286 -33.15 -4.04 9.70
CA ASN A 286 -34.49 -3.60 9.32
C ASN A 286 -34.45 -2.42 8.35
#